data_AF-A0A7S3RWZ9-F1
#
_entry.id   AF-A0A7S3RWZ9-F1
#
_cell.length_a   1.000
_cell.length_b   1.000
_cell.length_c   1.000
_cell.angle_alpha   90.00
_cell.angle_beta   90.00
_cell.angle_gamma   90.00
#
_symmetry.space_group_name_H-M   'P 1'
#
loop_
_entity.id
_entity.type
_entity.pdbx_description
1 polymer ?
#
loop_
_entity_poly.entity_id
_entity_poly.type
_entity_poly.pdbx_seq_one_letter_code
_entity_poly.pdbx_strand_id
1 'polypeptide(L)'
;AQQGGDSGGRASEDMVGVVKTNTQPIAILSRAYNAARFMCLRDFQMAPELLVNGELHEEFLLRDVSTQQHFPYVHTHLFYIFLELVKNAARATIERAQMEAAAGPPGR
;
A
#
# COMPACT_ATOMS: atom_id res chain seq x y z
N ALA A 1 -2.40 -44.69 27.36
CA ALA A 1 -2.09 -43.25 27.43
C ALA A 1 -1.12 -42.92 26.29
N GLN A 2 -1.61 -42.26 25.25
CA GLN A 2 -0.79 -41.71 24.17
C GLN A 2 -1.21 -40.26 23.99
N GLN A 3 -0.20 -39.41 24.07
CA GLN A 3 -0.28 -37.98 24.27
C GLN A 3 -0.94 -37.31 23.07
N GLY A 4 -1.95 -36.49 23.35
CA GLY A 4 -2.51 -35.56 22.39
C GLY A 4 -1.48 -34.48 22.09
N GLY A 5 -0.98 -34.48 20.85
CA GLY A 5 -0.21 -33.37 20.31
C GLY A 5 -1.15 -32.20 20.03
N ASP A 6 -1.14 -31.24 20.94
CA ASP A 6 -1.73 -29.92 20.75
C ASP A 6 -1.13 -29.29 19.49
N SER A 7 -1.92 -29.23 18.43
CA SER A 7 -1.59 -28.51 17.20
C SER A 7 -1.96 -27.03 17.41
N GLY A 8 -1.32 -26.43 18.42
CA GLY A 8 -1.32 -24.99 18.61
C GLY A 8 -0.76 -24.34 17.35
N GLY A 9 -1.63 -23.70 16.58
CA GLY A 9 -1.26 -23.02 15.35
C GLY A 9 -0.07 -22.11 15.63
N ARG A 10 1.05 -22.33 14.92
CA ARG A 10 2.24 -21.49 15.03
C ARG A 10 1.78 -20.04 14.82
N ALA A 11 1.68 -19.26 15.90
CA ALA A 11 1.79 -17.82 15.78
C ALA A 11 3.02 -17.60 14.91
N SER A 12 2.86 -16.94 13.77
CA SER A 12 3.98 -16.71 12.85
C SER A 12 5.14 -16.16 13.69
N GLU A 13 6.32 -16.80 13.63
CA GLU A 13 7.48 -16.50 14.48
C GLU A 13 7.87 -15.01 14.49
N ASP A 14 7.35 -14.23 13.54
CA ASP A 14 7.52 -12.80 13.38
C ASP A 14 6.53 -11.89 14.15
N MET A 15 5.68 -12.42 15.04
CA MET A 15 4.65 -11.63 15.74
C MET A 15 4.84 -11.62 17.26
N VAL A 16 4.81 -10.43 17.86
CA VAL A 16 4.75 -10.20 19.31
C VAL A 16 3.47 -9.42 19.61
N GLY A 17 2.41 -10.11 20.02
CA GLY A 17 1.07 -9.53 20.11
C GLY A 17 0.61 -9.02 18.72
N VAL A 18 0.32 -7.72 18.61
CA VAL A 18 -0.05 -7.08 17.33
C VAL A 18 1.15 -6.49 16.57
N VAL A 19 2.36 -6.54 17.15
CA VAL A 19 3.58 -6.04 16.54
C VAL A 19 4.18 -7.12 15.66
N LYS A 20 4.44 -6.79 14.39
CA LYS A 20 5.25 -7.61 13.49
C LYS A 20 6.70 -7.17 13.58
N THR A 21 7.59 -8.07 14.00
CA THR A 21 9.03 -7.81 14.24
C THR A 21 9.78 -7.48 12.96
N ASN A 22 9.29 -7.95 11.82
CA ASN A 22 9.87 -7.73 10.50
C ASN A 22 8.85 -7.13 9.52
N THR A 23 8.42 -5.89 9.77
CA THR A 23 7.47 -5.21 8.89
C THR A 23 8.19 -4.59 7.70
N GLN A 24 7.81 -4.99 6.49
CA GLN A 24 8.27 -4.36 5.23
C GLN A 24 7.28 -3.26 4.82
N PRO A 25 7.63 -1.97 4.92
CA PRO A 25 6.72 -0.87 4.60
C PRO A 25 6.25 -0.88 3.16
N ILE A 26 7.12 -1.23 2.22
CA ILE A 26 6.78 -1.26 0.79
C ILE A 26 5.65 -2.24 0.48
N ALA A 27 5.64 -3.42 1.13
CA ALA A 27 4.58 -4.40 0.96
C ALA A 27 3.24 -3.90 1.53
N ILE A 28 3.27 -3.11 2.60
CA ILE A 28 2.07 -2.51 3.19
C ILE A 28 1.57 -1.34 2.33
N LEU A 29 2.48 -0.49 1.83
CA LEU A 29 2.16 0.58 0.89
C LEU A 29 1.51 0.02 -0.37
N SER A 30 2.05 -1.08 -0.91
CA SER A 30 1.48 -1.80 -2.05
C SER A 30 0.03 -2.17 -1.84
N ARG A 31 -0.27 -2.79 -0.69
CA ARG A 31 -1.64 -3.18 -0.33
C ARG A 31 -2.57 -1.98 -0.18
N ALA A 32 -2.10 -0.91 0.47
CA ALA A 32 -2.85 0.33 0.65
C ALA A 32 -3.14 1.02 -0.69
N TYR A 33 -2.13 1.09 -1.57
CA TYR A 33 -2.26 1.64 -2.92
C TYR A 33 -3.24 0.84 -3.76
N ASN A 34 -3.17 -0.49 -3.76
CA ASN A 34 -4.12 -1.32 -4.51
C ASN A 34 -5.57 -1.12 -4.03
N ALA A 35 -5.78 -0.98 -2.73
CA ALA A 35 -7.11 -0.67 -2.18
C ALA A 35 -7.59 0.73 -2.59
N ALA A 36 -6.75 1.75 -2.50
CA ALA A 36 -7.07 3.11 -2.94
C ALA A 36 -7.33 3.18 -4.45
N ARG A 37 -6.52 2.49 -5.25
CA ARG A 37 -6.66 2.37 -6.71
C ARG A 37 -7.99 1.72 -7.08
N PHE A 38 -8.39 0.66 -6.40
CA PHE A 38 -9.70 0.04 -6.60
C PHE A 38 -10.85 1.02 -6.32
N MET A 39 -10.77 1.78 -5.22
CA MET A 39 -11.78 2.81 -4.91
C MET A 39 -11.83 3.89 -5.99
N CYS A 40 -10.65 4.35 -6.47
CA CYS A 40 -10.58 5.38 -7.50
C CYS A 40 -11.13 4.89 -8.84
N LEU A 41 -10.81 3.67 -9.25
CA LEU A 41 -11.36 3.06 -10.48
C LEU A 41 -12.88 2.91 -10.39
N ARG A 42 -13.42 2.53 -9.23
CA ARG A 42 -14.86 2.45 -9.01
C ARG A 42 -15.53 3.82 -9.13
N ASP A 43 -14.98 4.84 -8.46
CA ASP A 43 -15.64 6.14 -8.27
C ASP A 43 -15.39 7.12 -9.44
N PHE A 44 -14.22 7.05 -10.07
CA PHE A 44 -13.77 8.00 -11.09
C PHE A 44 -13.42 7.34 -12.44
N GLN A 45 -13.48 6.01 -12.56
CA GLN A 45 -13.04 5.26 -13.76
C GLN A 45 -11.57 5.48 -14.14
N MET A 46 -10.77 6.04 -13.22
CA MET A 46 -9.35 6.28 -13.39
C MET A 46 -8.64 6.26 -12.04
N ALA A 47 -7.33 5.99 -12.05
CA ALA A 47 -6.48 6.07 -10.87
C ALA A 47 -5.05 6.45 -11.29
N PRO A 48 -4.35 7.28 -10.51
CA PRO A 48 -2.96 7.61 -10.79
C PRO A 48 -2.05 6.42 -10.52
N GLU A 49 -0.91 6.40 -11.22
CA GLU A 49 0.18 5.46 -10.96
C GLU A 49 0.94 5.85 -9.69
N LEU A 50 1.47 4.85 -8.97
CA LEU A 50 2.34 5.07 -7.82
C LEU A 50 3.80 4.93 -8.25
N LEU A 51 4.57 6.00 -8.03
CA LEU A 51 6.02 5.97 -8.16
C LEU A 51 6.68 5.92 -6.77
N VAL A 52 7.65 5.03 -6.61
CA VAL A 52 8.50 4.94 -5.41
C VAL A 52 9.91 5.31 -5.83
N ASN A 53 10.40 6.44 -5.32
CA ASN A 53 11.71 7.00 -5.68
C ASN A 53 11.90 7.22 -7.19
N GLY A 54 10.82 7.57 -7.90
CA GLY A 54 10.83 7.83 -9.34
C GLY A 54 10.64 6.60 -10.24
N GLU A 55 10.52 5.41 -9.67
CA GLU A 55 10.25 4.17 -10.41
C GLU A 55 8.81 3.71 -10.20
N LEU A 56 8.25 2.99 -11.18
CA LEU A 56 6.93 2.38 -11.01
C LEU A 56 6.96 1.43 -9.81
N HIS A 57 5.93 1.51 -8.97
CA HIS A 57 5.83 0.68 -7.78
C HIS A 57 5.99 -0.83 -8.08
N GLU A 58 5.48 -1.31 -9.22
CA GLU A 58 5.62 -2.70 -9.66
C GLU A 58 7.08 -3.07 -9.95
N GLU A 59 7.85 -2.15 -10.56
CA GLU A 59 9.28 -2.31 -10.81
C GLU A 59 10.09 -2.24 -9.51
N PHE A 60 9.72 -1.31 -8.62
CA PHE A 60 10.36 -1.16 -7.31
C PHE A 60 10.21 -2.43 -6.45
N LEU A 61 9.07 -3.13 -6.53
CA LEU A 61 8.84 -4.40 -5.83
C LEU A 61 9.68 -5.57 -6.38
N LEU A 62 10.13 -5.51 -7.63
CA LEU A 62 10.98 -6.54 -8.23
C LEU A 62 12.45 -6.43 -7.79
N ARG A 63 12.83 -5.33 -7.11
CA ARG A 63 14.16 -5.17 -6.52
C ARG A 63 14.40 -6.22 -5.44
N ASP A 64 15.66 -6.57 -5.24
CA ASP A 64 16.08 -7.57 -4.26
C ASP A 64 15.47 -7.29 -2.87
N VAL A 65 14.76 -8.29 -2.34
CA VAL A 65 14.07 -8.22 -1.04
C VAL A 65 15.03 -7.90 0.10
N SER A 66 16.30 -8.30 0.00
CA SER A 66 17.33 -7.98 1.00
C SER A 66 17.66 -6.49 1.09
N THR A 67 17.34 -5.72 0.04
CA THR A 67 17.54 -4.27 0.00
C THR A 67 16.31 -3.49 0.51
N GLN A 68 15.20 -4.18 0.75
CA GLN A 68 13.97 -3.55 1.23
C GLN A 68 14.05 -3.29 2.73
N GLN A 69 13.81 -2.04 3.12
CA GLN A 69 13.82 -1.65 4.53
C GLN A 69 12.75 -2.42 5.31
N HIS A 70 13.10 -2.84 6.52
CA HIS A 70 12.17 -3.47 7.45
C HIS A 70 12.41 -3.01 8.88
N PHE A 71 11.37 -3.02 9.70
CA PHE A 71 11.46 -2.70 11.13
C PHE A 71 10.28 -3.27 11.93
N PRO A 72 10.40 -3.43 13.27
CA PRO A 72 9.28 -3.81 14.11
C PRO A 72 8.18 -2.75 14.11
N TYR A 73 6.94 -3.11 13.76
CA TYR A 73 5.80 -2.18 13.78
C TYR A 73 4.46 -2.90 13.82
N VAL A 74 3.40 -2.17 14.17
CA VAL A 74 2.02 -2.67 14.04
C VAL A 74 1.56 -2.49 12.59
N HIS A 75 1.61 -3.56 11.81
CA HIS A 75 1.37 -3.50 10.35
C HIS A 75 0.00 -2.91 9.98
N THR A 76 -1.03 -3.08 10.81
CA THR A 76 -2.39 -2.56 10.56
C THR A 76 -2.43 -1.04 10.69
N HIS A 77 -1.70 -0.47 11.66
CA HIS A 77 -1.60 0.98 11.79
C HIS A 77 -0.96 1.58 10.54
N LEU A 78 0.15 0.99 10.08
CA LEU A 78 0.85 1.47 8.89
C LEU A 78 -0.03 1.35 7.62
N PHE A 79 -0.81 0.27 7.51
CA PHE A 79 -1.77 0.12 6.42
C PHE A 79 -2.81 1.25 6.39
N TYR A 80 -3.45 1.55 7.52
CA TYR A 80 -4.48 2.61 7.56
C TYR A 80 -3.89 3.99 7.32
N ILE A 81 -2.69 4.27 7.84
CA ILE A 81 -1.98 5.53 7.55
C ILE A 81 -1.73 5.66 6.05
N PHE A 82 -1.14 4.65 5.41
CA PHE A 82 -0.91 4.69 3.96
C PHE A 82 -2.21 4.75 3.16
N LEU A 83 -3.24 4.00 3.54
CA LEU A 83 -4.52 3.99 2.83
C LEU A 83 -5.13 5.39 2.79
N GLU A 84 -5.22 6.07 3.94
CA GLU A 84 -5.83 7.40 4.00
C GLU A 84 -4.99 8.45 3.28
N LEU A 85 -3.65 8.40 3.38
CA LEU A 85 -2.78 9.31 2.63
C LEU A 85 -2.89 9.10 1.12
N VAL A 86 -2.83 7.84 0.65
CA VAL A 86 -2.89 7.52 -0.78
C VAL A 86 -4.26 7.84 -1.36
N LYS A 87 -5.37 7.56 -0.64
CA LYS A 87 -6.72 7.96 -1.07
C LYS A 87 -6.82 9.47 -1.27
N ASN A 88 -6.34 10.24 -0.30
CA ASN A 88 -6.41 11.70 -0.36
C ASN A 88 -5.55 12.26 -1.50
N ALA A 89 -4.34 11.76 -1.67
CA ALA A 89 -3.47 12.14 -2.77
C ALA A 89 -4.08 11.79 -4.14
N ALA A 90 -4.57 10.56 -4.31
CA ALA A 90 -5.16 10.12 -5.57
C ALA A 90 -6.40 10.93 -5.95
N ARG A 91 -7.27 11.22 -4.97
CA ARG A 91 -8.44 12.07 -5.17
C ARG A 91 -8.04 13.46 -5.65
N ALA A 92 -7.10 14.11 -4.96
CA ALA A 92 -6.64 15.45 -5.33
C ALA A 92 -6.03 15.48 -6.75
N THR A 93 -5.25 14.46 -7.12
CA THR A 93 -4.69 14.31 -8.47
C THR A 93 -5.79 14.18 -9.53
N ILE A 94 -6.78 13.32 -9.29
CA ILE A 94 -7.89 13.10 -10.23
C ILE A 94 -8.73 14.37 -10.40
N GLU A 95 -9.15 14.99 -9.29
CA GLU A 95 -9.93 16.23 -9.32
C GLU A 95 -9.19 17.32 -10.09
N ARG A 96 -7.87 17.45 -9.87
CA ARG A 96 -7.04 18.41 -10.60
C ARG A 96 -6.99 18.13 -12.11
N ALA A 97 -6.77 16.88 -12.51
CA ALA A 97 -6.73 16.50 -13.92
C ALA A 97 -8.09 16.74 -14.62
N GLN A 98 -9.20 16.49 -13.93
CA GLN A 98 -10.54 16.78 -14.45
C GLN A 98 -10.79 18.28 -14.60
N MET A 99 -10.34 19.10 -13.65
CA MET A 99 -10.41 20.57 -13.75
C MET A 99 -9.60 21.10 -14.94
N GLU A 100 -8.39 20.56 -15.17
CA GLU A 100 -7.53 20.95 -16.30
C GLU A 100 -8.15 20.53 -17.64
N ALA A 101 -8.74 19.33 -17.72
CA ALA A 101 -9.46 18.88 -18.91
C ALA A 101 -10.69 19.76 -19.21
N ALA A 102 -11.42 20.21 -18.17
CA ALA A 102 -12.59 21.06 -18.31
C ALA A 102 -12.25 22.52 -18.68
N ALA A 103 -11.07 23.03 -18.28
CA ALA A 103 -10.64 24.39 -18.60
C ALA A 103 -10.31 24.62 -20.09
N GLY A 104 -10.20 23.55 -20.88
CA GLY A 104 -9.79 23.60 -22.27
C GLY A 104 -8.31 23.98 -22.44
N PRO A 105 -7.73 23.80 -23.64
CA PRO A 105 -6.37 24.27 -23.90
C PRO A 105 -6.32 25.81 -23.80
N PRO A 106 -5.23 26.41 -23.28
CA PRO A 106 -5.04 27.85 -23.38
C PRO A 106 -5.12 28.22 -24.87
N GLY A 107 -6.02 29.16 -25.20
CA GLY A 107 -6.38 29.50 -26.57
C GLY A 107 -5.14 29.63 -27.47
N ARG A 108 -5.14 28.88 -28.57
CA ARG A 108 -4.27 29.14 -29.72
C ARG A 108 -4.80 30.33 -30.50
#